data_AF-B7UGS5-F1
#
_entry.id   AF-B7UGS5-F1
#
_cell.length_a   1.000
_cell.length_b   1.000
_cell.length_c   1.000
_cell.angle_alpha   90.00
_cell.angle_beta   90.00
_cell.angle_gamma   90.00
#
_symmetry.space_group_name_H-M   'P 1'
#
loop_
_entity.id
_entity.type
_entity.pdbx_description
1 polymer ?
#
loop_
_entity_poly.entity_id
_entity_poly.type
_entity_poly.pdbx_seq_one_letter_code
_entity_poly.pdbx_strand_id
1 'polypeptide(L)'
;MTTNNHPANGPVSLDRLHQISEILSKAAAQSDGGNLGYAMADAVKVIDGVIASFSAEPVPCPKCNDTGMADSGGVQPWGEPILIECDCRAAMLKGDEK
;
A
#
# COMPACT_ATOMS: atom_id res chain seq x y z
N MET A 1 -4.47 15.65 28.57
CA MET A 1 -4.51 14.77 27.38
C MET A 1 -3.17 14.08 27.27
N THR A 2 -3.13 12.77 27.38
CA THR A 2 -1.90 11.98 27.30
C THR A 2 -1.73 11.51 25.86
N THR A 3 -0.72 11.98 25.14
CA THR A 3 -0.40 11.45 23.82
C THR A 3 0.40 10.16 24.03
N ASN A 4 -0.26 9.02 23.85
CA ASN A 4 0.42 7.73 23.88
C ASN A 4 1.31 7.63 22.63
N ASN A 5 2.61 7.89 22.76
CA ASN A 5 3.63 7.73 21.72
C ASN A 5 4.01 6.24 21.53
N HIS A 6 3.04 5.32 21.63
CA HIS A 6 3.34 3.92 21.45
C HIS A 6 3.71 3.68 19.97
N PRO A 7 4.84 2.99 19.67
CA PRO A 7 5.30 2.77 18.29
C PRO A 7 4.28 2.09 17.37
N ALA A 8 3.25 1.45 17.93
CA ALA A 8 2.15 0.83 17.19
C ALA A 8 1.02 1.79 16.77
N ASN A 9 1.10 3.09 17.08
CA ASN A 9 0.07 4.08 16.74
C ASN A 9 0.28 4.72 15.36
N GLY A 10 1.35 4.35 14.65
CA GLY A 10 1.61 4.79 13.26
C GLY A 10 1.35 3.68 12.24
N PRO A 11 1.28 4.02 10.93
CA PRO A 11 1.20 3.04 9.87
C PRO A 11 2.41 2.09 9.91
N VAL A 12 2.18 0.83 9.56
CA VAL A 12 3.23 -0.20 9.57
C VAL A 12 4.19 0.08 8.41
N SER A 13 5.49 0.23 8.73
CA SER A 13 6.53 0.43 7.71
C SER A 13 6.86 -0.86 6.96
N LEU A 14 7.46 -0.75 5.76
CA LEU A 14 7.90 -1.90 4.96
C LEU A 14 8.86 -2.81 5.74
N ASP A 15 9.83 -2.23 6.45
CA ASP A 15 10.75 -2.99 7.32
C ASP A 15 10.00 -3.77 8.39
N ARG A 16 8.93 -3.18 8.93
CA ARG A 16 8.11 -3.84 9.95
C ARG A 16 7.27 -4.97 9.34
N LEU A 17 6.78 -4.82 8.11
CA LEU A 17 6.09 -5.91 7.40
C LEU A 17 7.03 -7.10 7.14
N HIS A 18 8.26 -6.85 6.69
CA HIS A 18 9.28 -7.91 6.56
C HIS A 18 9.54 -8.62 7.88
N GLN A 19 9.69 -7.85 8.97
CA GLN A 19 9.89 -8.41 10.30
C GLN A 19 8.71 -9.28 10.75
N ILE A 20 7.47 -8.86 10.47
CA ILE A 20 6.27 -9.62 10.83
C ILE A 20 6.16 -10.90 9.99
N SER A 21 6.39 -10.83 8.67
CA SER A 21 6.39 -12.01 7.78
C SER A 21 7.38 -13.08 8.28
N GLU A 22 8.61 -12.67 8.63
CA GLU A 22 9.62 -13.55 9.19
C GLU A 22 9.21 -14.21 10.52
N ILE A 23 8.61 -13.44 11.43
CA ILE A 23 8.14 -13.97 12.73
C ILE A 23 7.05 -15.02 12.50
N LEU A 24 6.06 -14.72 11.66
CA LEU A 24 4.94 -15.61 11.40
C LEU A 24 5.38 -16.86 10.64
N SER A 25 6.32 -16.74 9.69
CA SER A 25 6.90 -17.87 8.97
C SER A 25 7.62 -18.83 9.93
N LYS A 26 8.44 -18.30 10.85
CA LYS A 26 9.10 -19.10 11.89
C LYS A 26 8.11 -19.74 12.86
N ALA A 27 7.05 -19.04 13.22
CA ALA A 27 6.00 -19.56 14.10
C ALA A 27 5.20 -20.68 13.40
N ALA A 28 4.88 -20.52 12.11
CA ALA A 28 4.21 -21.53 11.31
C ALA A 28 5.06 -22.80 11.15
N ALA A 29 6.36 -22.67 10.91
CA ALA A 29 7.29 -23.80 10.82
C ALA A 29 7.45 -24.57 12.13
N GLN A 30 7.28 -23.90 13.28
CA GLN A 30 7.28 -24.50 14.60
C GLN A 30 5.90 -24.99 15.06
N SER A 31 4.84 -24.67 14.32
CA SER A 31 3.49 -25.09 14.64
C SER A 31 3.31 -26.58 14.36
N ASP A 32 2.44 -27.21 15.14
CA ASP A 32 1.94 -28.58 14.94
C ASP A 32 1.08 -28.78 13.67
N GLY A 33 1.00 -27.79 12.78
CA GLY A 33 0.16 -27.83 11.59
C GLY A 33 -1.36 -27.79 11.87
N GLY A 34 -1.79 -27.43 13.09
CA GLY A 34 -3.20 -27.21 13.40
C GLY A 34 -3.77 -25.96 12.72
N ASN A 35 -5.04 -25.64 13.00
CA ASN A 35 -5.73 -24.48 12.40
C ASN A 35 -4.96 -23.17 12.57
N LEU A 36 -4.25 -23.00 13.68
CA LEU A 36 -3.42 -21.82 13.93
C LEU A 36 -2.20 -21.79 13.01
N GLY A 37 -1.53 -22.93 12.80
CA GLY A 37 -0.39 -23.04 11.88
C GLY A 37 -0.76 -22.67 10.45
N TYR A 38 -1.92 -23.14 9.98
CA TYR A 38 -2.46 -22.75 8.68
C TYR A 38 -2.78 -21.25 8.60
N ALA A 39 -3.47 -20.71 9.61
CA ALA A 39 -3.80 -19.28 9.64
C ALA A 39 -2.54 -18.40 9.64
N MET A 40 -1.48 -18.80 10.35
CA MET A 40 -0.20 -18.09 10.35
C MET A 40 0.47 -18.15 8.97
N ALA A 41 0.47 -19.31 8.30
CA ALA A 41 1.01 -19.45 6.95
C ALA A 41 0.24 -18.63 5.92
N ASP A 42 -1.08 -18.54 6.04
CA ASP A 42 -1.89 -17.68 5.16
C ASP A 42 -1.68 -16.19 5.44
N ALA A 43 -1.50 -15.81 6.72
CA ALA A 43 -1.14 -14.45 7.08
C ALA A 43 0.21 -14.03 6.48
N VAL A 44 1.21 -14.93 6.43
CA VAL A 44 2.49 -14.68 5.75
C VAL A 44 2.26 -14.34 4.27
N LYS A 45 1.46 -15.14 3.55
CA LYS A 45 1.16 -14.90 2.13
C LYS A 45 0.50 -13.53 1.90
N VAL A 46 -0.43 -13.14 2.77
CA VAL A 46 -1.08 -11.83 2.69
C VAL A 46 -0.06 -10.71 2.88
N ILE A 47 0.83 -10.83 3.87
CA ILE A 47 1.86 -9.82 4.14
C ILE A 47 2.86 -9.74 2.98
N ASP A 48 3.27 -10.87 2.41
CA ASP A 48 4.15 -10.90 1.24
C ASP A 48 3.50 -10.21 0.03
N GLY A 49 2.19 -10.37 -0.16
CA GLY A 49 1.41 -9.62 -1.14
C GLY A 49 1.37 -8.11 -0.88
N VAL A 50 1.29 -7.69 0.39
CA VAL A 50 1.38 -6.28 0.77
C VAL A 50 2.79 -5.74 0.54
N ILE A 51 3.84 -6.49 0.86
CA ILE A 51 5.24 -6.10 0.57
C ILE A 51 5.43 -5.89 -0.94
N ALA A 52 4.87 -6.80 -1.74
CA ALA A 52 4.92 -6.70 -3.20
C ALA A 52 4.19 -5.45 -3.72
N SER A 53 3.04 -5.08 -3.14
CA SER A 53 2.31 -3.88 -3.55
C SER A 53 3.04 -2.59 -3.16
N PHE A 54 3.75 -2.56 -2.03
CA PHE A 54 4.63 -1.45 -1.66
C PHE A 54 5.83 -1.29 -2.61
N SER A 55 6.26 -2.37 -3.25
CA SER A 55 7.42 -2.39 -4.16
C SER A 55 7.03 -2.34 -5.64
N ALA A 56 5.73 -2.32 -5.95
CA ALA A 56 5.25 -2.25 -7.32
C ALA A 56 5.55 -0.88 -7.94
N GLU A 57 6.05 -0.89 -9.17
CA GLU A 57 6.24 0.35 -9.93
C GLU A 57 4.88 1.01 -10.17
N PRO A 58 4.78 2.35 -10.05
CA PRO A 58 3.55 3.05 -10.35
C PRO A 58 3.15 2.79 -11.82
N VAL A 59 1.92 2.34 -12.04
CA VAL A 59 1.37 2.10 -13.38
C VAL A 59 1.37 3.42 -14.15
N PRO A 60 2.03 3.51 -15.32
CA PRO A 60 2.07 4.74 -16.08
C PRO A 60 0.65 5.23 -16.43
N CYS A 61 0.36 6.49 -16.13
CA CYS A 61 -0.85 7.19 -16.53
C CYS A 61 -0.57 8.05 -17.76
N PRO A 62 -0.84 7.55 -18.97
CA PRO A 62 -0.65 8.32 -20.20
C PRO A 62 -1.54 9.56 -20.29
N LYS A 63 -2.64 9.61 -19.54
CA LYS A 63 -3.53 10.79 -19.47
C LYS A 63 -2.84 12.02 -18.88
N CYS A 64 -1.88 11.81 -17.97
CA CYS A 64 -1.27 12.87 -17.17
C CYS A 64 0.26 12.83 -17.16
N ASN A 65 0.87 12.05 -18.08
CA ASN A 65 2.31 11.84 -18.18
C ASN A 65 2.98 11.57 -16.82
N ASP A 66 2.34 10.74 -15.99
CA ASP A 66 2.83 10.35 -14.66
C ASP A 66 3.00 11.48 -13.63
N THR A 67 2.54 12.69 -13.93
CA THR A 67 2.61 13.83 -13.00
C THR A 67 1.56 13.76 -11.89
N GLY A 68 0.53 12.93 -12.07
CA GLY A 68 -0.61 12.83 -11.15
C GLY A 68 -1.59 14.01 -11.23
N MET A 69 -1.32 15.02 -12.07
CA MET A 69 -2.17 16.18 -12.28
C MET A 69 -2.59 16.29 -13.74
N ALA A 70 -3.85 16.66 -13.98
CA ALA A 70 -4.39 16.95 -15.31
C ALA A 70 -4.78 18.42 -15.40
N ASP A 71 -4.55 19.05 -16.55
CA ASP A 71 -5.15 20.35 -16.85
C ASP A 71 -6.66 20.17 -17.06
N SER A 72 -7.47 20.87 -16.26
CA SER A 72 -8.93 20.83 -16.42
C SER A 72 -9.41 21.64 -17.63
N GLY A 73 -8.51 22.36 -18.32
CA GLY A 73 -8.83 23.34 -19.37
C GLY A 73 -9.37 24.65 -18.80
N GLY A 74 -9.26 24.87 -17.49
CA GLY A 74 -9.70 26.07 -16.79
C GLY A 74 -8.51 26.98 -16.44
N VAL A 75 -8.76 28.28 -16.33
CA VAL A 75 -7.75 29.26 -15.92
C VAL A 75 -8.25 30.02 -14.69
N GLN A 76 -7.39 30.10 -13.67
CA GLN A 76 -7.60 30.87 -12.45
C GLN A 76 -7.78 32.36 -12.76
N PRO A 77 -8.42 33.16 -11.88
CA PRO A 77 -8.53 34.62 -12.07
C PRO A 77 -7.18 35.35 -12.16
N TRP A 78 -6.10 34.75 -11.66
CA TRP A 78 -4.73 35.27 -11.73
C TRP A 78 -3.91 34.71 -12.91
N GLY A 79 -4.55 34.00 -13.84
CA GLY A 79 -3.94 33.60 -15.13
C GLY A 79 -3.23 32.25 -15.13
N GLU A 80 -3.26 31.49 -14.03
CA GLU A 80 -2.65 30.16 -13.95
C GLU A 80 -3.62 29.04 -14.36
N PRO A 81 -3.14 27.96 -15.01
CA PRO A 81 -3.97 26.79 -15.30
C PRO A 81 -4.50 26.13 -14.03
N ILE A 82 -5.75 25.66 -14.07
CA ILE A 82 -6.35 24.86 -13.00
C ILE A 82 -5.94 23.41 -13.21
N LEU A 83 -5.07 22.93 -12.32
CA LEU A 83 -4.69 21.53 -12.24
C LEU A 83 -5.66 20.78 -11.32
N ILE A 84 -6.18 19.66 -11.79
CA ILE A 84 -6.97 18.71 -11.00
C ILE A 84 -6.21 17.41 -10.82
N GLU A 85 -6.53 16.66 -9.77
CA GLU A 85 -5.96 15.32 -9.61
C GLU A 85 -6.38 14.43 -10.76
N CYS A 86 -5.41 13.67 -11.27
CA CYS A 86 -5.65 12.77 -12.37
C CYS A 86 -6.39 11.51 -11.90
N ASP A 87 -7.50 11.17 -12.56
CA ASP A 87 -8.33 9.99 -12.20
C ASP A 87 -7.56 8.66 -12.21
N CYS A 88 -6.46 8.59 -12.96
CA CYS A 88 -5.57 7.42 -12.98
C CYS A 88 -4.96 7.11 -11.60
N ARG A 89 -4.80 8.11 -10.73
CA ARG A 89 -4.10 7.97 -9.45
C ARG A 89 -4.83 7.00 -8.51
N ALA A 90 -6.15 6.88 -8.64
CA ALA A 90 -6.96 5.92 -7.90
C ALA A 90 -6.85 4.48 -8.42
N ALA A 91 -6.40 4.28 -9.68
CA ALA A 91 -6.26 2.95 -10.28
C ALA A 91 -5.02 2.19 -9.77
N MET A 92 -4.08 2.88 -9.11
CA MET A 92 -2.90 2.27 -8.46
C MET A 92 -3.25 1.31 -7.30
N LEU A 93 -4.50 1.31 -6.82
CA LEU A 93 -4.95 0.48 -5.68
C LEU A 93 -6.00 -0.57 -6.07
N LYS A 94 -6.48 -0.59 -7.31
CA LYS A 94 -7.34 -1.67 -7.77
C LYS A 94 -6.44 -2.80 -8.25
N GLY A 95 -6.02 -3.62 -7.30
CA GLY A 95 -5.66 -5.00 -7.61
C GLY A 95 -6.79 -5.57 -8.46
N ASP A 96 -6.41 -6.11 -9.62
CA ASP A 96 -7.28 -6.82 -10.54
C ASP A 96 -8.05 -7.91 -9.78
N GLU A 97 -9.28 -7.57 -9.37
CA GLU A 97 -10.27 -8.55 -8.95
C GLU A 97 -10.79 -9.21 -10.23
N LYS A 98 -10.34 -10.45 -10.45
CA LYS A 98 -10.87 -11.36 -11.45
C LYS A 98 -11.61 -12.50 -10.76
#